data_AF-A0A1Z7YN37-F1
#
_entry.id   AF-A0A1Z7YN37-F1
#
_cell.length_a   1.000
_cell.length_b   1.000
_cell.length_c   1.000
_cell.angle_alpha   90.00
_cell.angle_beta   90.00
_cell.angle_gamma   90.00
#
_symmetry.space_group_name_H-M   'P 1'
#
loop_
_entity.id
_entity.type
_entity.pdbx_description
1 polymer ?
#
loop_
_entity_poly.entity_id
_entity_poly.type
_entity_poly.pdbx_seq_one_letter_code
_entity_poly.pdbx_strand_id
1 'polypeptide(L)'
;MLTAFGDAKERVKTLTNAPDQAAQLSLYALFKQGEDGDVTGRRPAMAKMVDRAKFDARRELKGMSKVEAIEKYIAKVTELAE
;
A
#
# COMPACT_ATOMS: atom_id res chain seq x y z
N MET A 1 16.37 -6.22 -1.34
CA MET A 1 15.15 -5.39 -1.42
C MET A 1 14.05 -6.07 -2.25
N LEU A 2 14.30 -6.45 -3.52
CA LEU A 2 13.30 -7.15 -4.35
C LEU A 2 12.78 -8.47 -3.74
N THR A 3 13.68 -9.31 -3.21
CA THR A 3 13.31 -10.56 -2.51
C THR A 3 12.43 -10.28 -1.30
N ALA A 4 12.87 -9.38 -0.40
CA ALA A 4 12.10 -9.00 0.79
C ALA A 4 10.73 -8.38 0.47
N PHE A 5 10.61 -7.64 -0.65
CA PHE A 5 9.33 -7.12 -1.11
C PHE A 5 8.42 -8.26 -1.59
N GLY A 6 8.97 -9.23 -2.32
CA GLY A 6 8.24 -10.45 -2.69
C GLY A 6 7.78 -11.25 -1.48
N ASP A 7 8.66 -11.49 -0.50
CA ASP A 7 8.34 -12.22 0.72
C ASP A 7 7.25 -11.52 1.54
N ALA A 8 7.30 -10.19 1.63
CA ALA A 8 6.25 -9.40 2.28
C ALA A 8 4.89 -9.51 1.56
N LYS A 9 4.87 -9.56 0.21
CA LYS A 9 3.64 -9.79 -0.56
C LYS A 9 3.04 -11.17 -0.29
N GLU A 10 3.86 -12.18 -0.03
CA GLU A 10 3.35 -13.50 0.36
C GLU A 10 2.89 -13.52 1.82
N ARG A 11 3.65 -12.91 2.74
CA ARG A 11 3.29 -12.83 4.17
C ARG A 11 1.99 -12.07 4.42
N VAL A 12 1.69 -11.03 3.65
CA VAL A 12 0.41 -10.30 3.82
C VAL A 12 -0.81 -11.20 3.55
N LYS A 13 -0.66 -12.26 2.74
CA LYS A 13 -1.73 -13.24 2.45
C LYS A 13 -1.93 -14.25 3.57
N THR A 14 -0.93 -14.42 4.44
CA THR A 14 -0.97 -15.38 5.55
C THR A 14 -1.42 -14.76 6.86
N LEU A 15 -1.82 -13.48 6.87
CA LEU A 15 -2.32 -12.80 8.05
C LEU A 15 -3.61 -13.47 8.53
N THR A 16 -3.58 -13.99 9.75
CA THR A 16 -4.72 -14.72 10.35
C THR A 16 -5.87 -13.79 10.69
N ASN A 17 -5.56 -12.54 11.03
CA ASN A 17 -6.53 -11.48 11.27
C ASN A 17 -6.55 -10.53 10.07
N ALA A 18 -7.74 -10.26 9.56
CA ALA A 18 -7.90 -9.25 8.52
C ALA A 18 -7.47 -7.89 9.08
N PRO A 19 -6.51 -7.19 8.43
CA PRO A 19 -6.16 -5.84 8.84
C PRO A 19 -7.39 -4.93 8.74
N ASP A 20 -7.46 -3.92 9.61
CA ASP A 20 -8.49 -2.91 9.50
C ASP A 20 -8.41 -2.15 8.15
N GLN A 21 -9.47 -1.42 7.81
CA GLN A 21 -9.56 -0.72 6.53
C GLN A 21 -8.41 0.28 6.32
N ALA A 22 -7.92 0.92 7.38
CA ALA A 22 -6.82 1.88 7.29
C ALA A 22 -5.50 1.19 6.97
N ALA A 23 -5.23 0.05 7.59
CA ALA A 23 -4.08 -0.80 7.31
C ALA A 23 -4.14 -1.37 5.88
N GLN A 24 -5.32 -1.81 5.42
CA GLN A 24 -5.52 -2.27 4.04
C GLN A 24 -5.23 -1.18 3.01
N LEU A 25 -5.73 0.04 3.24
CA LEU A 25 -5.47 1.19 2.36
C LEU A 25 -3.98 1.57 2.36
N SER A 26 -3.33 1.56 3.52
CA SER A 26 -1.91 1.86 3.66
C SER A 26 -1.04 0.84 2.91
N LEU A 27 -1.31 -0.46 3.11
CA LEU A 27 -0.62 -1.54 2.40
C LEU A 27 -0.80 -1.42 0.89
N TYR A 28 -2.03 -1.16 0.42
CA TYR A 28 -2.32 -0.94 -1.00
C TYR A 28 -1.55 0.27 -1.56
N ALA A 29 -1.56 1.40 -0.87
CA ALA A 29 -0.92 2.62 -1.32
C ALA A 29 0.60 2.46 -1.40
N LEU A 30 1.22 1.90 -0.36
CA LEU A 30 2.66 1.62 -0.29
C LEU A 30 3.08 0.62 -1.38
N PHE A 31 2.31 -0.45 -1.58
CA PHE A 31 2.55 -1.42 -2.64
C PHE A 31 2.54 -0.76 -4.02
N LYS A 32 1.50 0.02 -4.34
CA LYS A 32 1.39 0.69 -5.64
C LYS A 32 2.46 1.78 -5.83
N GLN A 33 2.86 2.48 -4.77
CA GLN A 33 3.97 3.44 -4.82
C GLN A 33 5.31 2.73 -5.05
N GLY A 34 5.54 1.59 -4.41
CA GLY A 34 6.74 0.77 -4.61
C GLY A 34 6.87 0.18 -6.02
N GLU A 35 5.76 -0.24 -6.62
CA GLU A 35 5.74 -0.79 -7.98
C GLU A 35 5.71 0.30 -9.06
N ASP A 36 4.70 1.16 -9.02
CA ASP A 36 4.40 2.08 -10.12
C ASP A 36 5.06 3.45 -9.88
N GLY A 37 5.26 3.84 -8.62
CA GLY A 37 5.57 5.21 -8.22
C GLY A 37 4.31 6.06 -8.06
N ASP A 38 4.50 7.36 -8.20
CA ASP A 38 3.48 8.38 -8.00
C ASP A 38 2.17 8.08 -8.75
N VAL A 39 1.06 8.22 -8.04
CA VAL A 39 -0.27 8.11 -8.67
C VAL A 39 -0.50 9.22 -9.69
N THR A 40 -1.03 8.82 -10.83
CA THR A 40 -1.40 9.71 -11.94
C THR A 40 -2.91 9.67 -12.20
N GLY A 41 -3.43 10.68 -12.89
CA GLY A 41 -4.82 10.74 -13.31
C GLY A 41 -5.73 11.55 -12.39
N ARG A 42 -7.03 11.47 -12.65
CA ARG A 42 -8.05 12.26 -11.93
C ARG A 42 -8.58 11.51 -10.71
N ARG A 43 -8.87 12.25 -9.65
CA ARG A 43 -9.54 11.71 -8.46
C ARG A 43 -10.91 11.11 -8.84
N PRO A 44 -11.21 9.87 -8.43
CA PRO A 44 -12.51 9.24 -8.71
C PRO A 44 -13.71 10.01 -8.17
N ALA A 45 -14.88 9.80 -8.78
CA ALA A 45 -16.14 10.42 -8.38
C ALA A 45 -16.56 10.02 -6.95
N MET A 46 -17.32 10.90 -6.27
CA MET A 46 -17.80 10.68 -4.89
C MET A 46 -18.56 9.36 -4.72
N ALA A 47 -19.35 8.97 -5.72
CA ALA A 47 -20.12 7.72 -5.69
C ALA A 47 -19.23 6.45 -5.68
N LYS A 48 -17.95 6.56 -6.11
CA LYS A 48 -16.97 5.48 -6.09
C LYS A 48 -16.08 5.58 -4.85
N MET A 49 -16.69 5.45 -3.67
CA MET A 49 -16.02 5.74 -2.39
C MET A 49 -14.74 4.92 -2.18
N VAL A 50 -14.75 3.62 -2.53
CA VAL A 50 -13.58 2.74 -2.38
C VAL A 50 -12.43 3.14 -3.31
N ASP A 51 -12.72 3.37 -4.59
CA ASP A 51 -11.71 3.80 -5.56
C ASP A 51 -11.14 5.16 -5.18
N ARG A 52 -12.00 6.06 -4.68
CA ARG A 52 -11.59 7.37 -4.20
C ARG A 52 -10.66 7.26 -3.00
N ALA A 53 -10.99 6.43 -2.00
CA ALA A 53 -10.12 6.19 -0.85
C ALA A 53 -8.75 5.61 -1.26
N LYS A 54 -8.73 4.64 -2.19
CA LYS A 54 -7.50 4.08 -2.75
C LYS A 54 -6.66 5.14 -3.48
N PHE A 55 -7.29 5.98 -4.30
CA PHE A 55 -6.62 7.06 -5.01
C PHE A 55 -6.05 8.09 -4.03
N ASP A 56 -6.84 8.47 -3.02
CA ASP A 56 -6.44 9.47 -2.02
C ASP A 56 -5.25 8.97 -1.19
N ALA A 57 -5.31 7.73 -0.70
CA ALA A 57 -4.19 7.11 0.01
C ALA A 57 -2.91 7.06 -0.84
N ARG A 58 -3.00 6.75 -2.14
CA ARG A 58 -1.84 6.84 -3.04
C ARG A 58 -1.36 8.27 -3.24
N ARG A 59 -2.27 9.24 -3.31
CA ARG A 59 -1.95 10.65 -3.54
C ARG A 59 -1.22 11.27 -2.36
N GLU A 60 -1.49 10.80 -1.14
CA GLU A 60 -0.76 11.20 0.06
C GLU A 60 0.73 10.77 0.04
N LEU A 61 1.05 9.69 -0.69
CA LEU A 61 2.43 9.21 -0.84
C LEU A 61 3.18 9.84 -2.02
N LYS A 62 2.58 10.80 -2.73
CA LYS A 62 3.20 11.42 -3.90
C LYS A 62 4.54 12.06 -3.54
N GLY A 63 5.58 11.76 -4.32
CA GLY A 63 6.95 12.21 -4.09
C GLY A 63 7.78 11.24 -3.24
N MET A 64 7.16 10.23 -2.61
CA MET A 64 7.88 9.16 -1.94
C MET A 64 8.62 8.29 -2.96
N SER A 65 9.88 7.96 -2.70
CA SER A 65 10.63 7.08 -3.60
C SER A 65 10.07 5.66 -3.58
N LYS A 66 10.26 4.91 -4.68
CA LYS A 66 9.87 3.49 -4.75
C LYS A 66 10.53 2.66 -3.64
N VAL A 67 11.80 2.97 -3.37
CA VAL A 67 12.60 2.31 -2.33
C VAL A 67 11.98 2.53 -0.94
N GLU A 68 11.71 3.78 -0.57
CA GLU A 68 11.11 4.12 0.71
C GLU A 68 9.72 3.48 0.88
N ALA A 69 8.92 3.45 -0.19
CA ALA A 69 7.60 2.82 -0.17
C ALA A 69 7.69 1.30 0.08
N ILE A 70 8.67 0.62 -0.53
CA ILE A 70 8.93 -0.81 -0.31
C ILE A 70 9.36 -1.07 1.14
N GLU A 71 10.25 -0.26 1.68
CA GLU A 71 10.72 -0.38 3.07
C GLU A 71 9.55 -0.24 4.06
N LYS A 72 8.72 0.79 3.89
CA LYS A 72 7.51 1.00 4.71
C LYS A 72 6.49 -0.11 4.55
N TYR A 73 6.33 -0.67 3.33
CA TYR A 73 5.45 -1.81 3.10
C TYR A 73 5.91 -3.04 3.90
N ILE A 74 7.20 -3.38 3.82
CA ILE A 74 7.78 -4.51 4.56
C ILE A 74 7.60 -4.33 6.07
N ALA A 75 7.88 -3.13 6.58
CA ALA A 75 7.69 -2.81 8.00
C ALA A 75 6.22 -3.01 8.42
N LYS A 76 5.27 -2.50 7.62
CA LYS A 76 3.84 -2.61 7.95
C LYS A 76 3.33 -4.05 7.90
N VAL A 77 3.79 -4.86 6.94
CA VAL A 77 3.44 -6.29 6.90
C VAL A 77 4.00 -7.02 8.12
N THR A 78 5.20 -6.65 8.57
CA THR A 78 5.81 -7.25 9.76
C THR A 78 5.01 -6.91 11.02
N GLU A 79 4.64 -5.64 11.22
CA GLU A 79 3.79 -5.18 12.32
C GLU A 79 2.44 -5.92 12.39
N LEU A 80 1.84 -6.24 11.23
CA LEU A 80 0.54 -6.91 11.16
C LEU A 80 0.63 -8.44 11.35
N ALA A 81 1.81 -9.02 11.20
CA ALA A 81 2.05 -10.45 11.34
C ALA A 81 2.47 -10.86 12.76
N GLU A 82 2.74 -9.88 13.63
CA GLU A 82 2.94 -10.04 15.08
C GLU A 82 1.60 -10.08 15.82
#